data_AF-A0A7S2EHJ2-F1
#
_entry.id   AF-A0A7S2EHJ2-F1
#
_cell.length_a   1.000
_cell.length_b   1.000
_cell.length_c   1.000
_cell.angle_alpha   90.00
_cell.angle_beta   90.00
_cell.angle_gamma   90.00
#
_symmetry.space_group_name_H-M   'P 1'
#
loop_
_entity.id
_entity.type
_entity.pdbx_description
1 polymer ?
#
loop_
_entity_poly.entity_id
_entity_poly.type
_entity_poly.pdbx_seq_one_letter_code
_entity_poly.pdbx_strand_id
1 'polypeptide(L)'
;AQSINGMIPPSFLGTHSRDNRITQHQPFSTQFPRMSSNLGSGNIGAAQRDGNSIRRNGELLDDFLLEEYTYIPTQRQQQIVCKMLLSAWGVSSPREFQIRSIAQIVFSLHHAPPRVGLIRRTSEGKSLVYVEAATMLRGITLVIEPLLTVSSDQTSTVLNMATLSSRVYAFHLDSLKKDNARKFGNFLLDLQSCTHHSIVL
;
A
#
# COMPACT_ATOMS: atom_id res chain seq x y z
N ALA A 1 11.59 20.67 4.41
CA ALA A 1 10.39 20.13 5.09
C ALA A 1 9.17 20.72 4.42
N GLN A 2 8.57 20.01 3.47
CA GLN A 2 7.31 20.41 2.85
C GLN A 2 6.16 19.96 3.74
N SER A 3 5.16 20.83 3.90
CA SER A 3 4.02 20.65 4.81
C SER A 3 3.12 19.50 4.36
N ILE A 4 2.80 18.60 5.31
CA ILE A 4 1.94 17.41 5.17
C ILE A 4 0.45 17.79 4.93
N ASN A 5 0.12 19.09 5.00
CA ASN A 5 -1.25 19.60 4.91
C ASN A 5 -1.92 19.42 3.54
N GLY A 6 -1.19 19.01 2.49
CA GLY A 6 -1.75 18.76 1.16
C GLY A 6 -2.36 17.37 0.95
N MET A 7 -2.20 16.44 1.90
CA MET A 7 -2.58 15.03 1.72
C MET A 7 -3.77 14.61 2.58
N ILE A 8 -4.25 15.52 3.44
CA ILE A 8 -5.44 15.36 4.25
C ILE A 8 -6.58 16.10 3.52
N PRO A 9 -7.73 15.46 3.24
CA PRO A 9 -8.83 16.13 2.55
C PRO A 9 -9.27 17.39 3.31
N PRO A 10 -9.68 18.48 2.62
CA PRO A 10 -10.07 19.73 3.28
C PRO A 10 -11.16 19.56 4.35
N SER A 11 -12.03 18.54 4.23
CA SER A 11 -13.06 18.19 5.21
C SER A 11 -12.51 17.71 6.57
N PHE A 12 -11.23 17.37 6.64
CA PHE A 12 -10.51 17.00 7.87
C PHE A 12 -9.68 18.16 8.45
N LEU A 13 -9.50 19.25 7.69
CA LEU A 13 -8.91 20.49 8.18
C LEU A 13 -10.06 21.36 8.74
N GLY A 14 -10.13 21.51 10.06
CA GLY A 14 -11.22 22.23 10.72
C GLY A 14 -11.45 23.63 10.13
N THR A 15 -12.71 24.00 9.92
CA THR A 15 -13.10 25.35 9.53
C THR A 15 -12.88 26.30 10.70
N HIS A 16 -11.75 27.01 10.73
CA HIS A 16 -11.61 28.18 11.60
C HIS A 16 -11.70 29.47 10.79
N SER A 17 -12.82 30.15 11.05
CA SER A 17 -13.06 31.57 10.82
C SER A 17 -11.87 32.43 11.25
N ARG A 18 -11.69 33.52 10.51
CA ARG A 18 -10.72 34.61 10.73
C ARG A 18 -10.59 34.96 12.22
N ASP A 19 -9.43 34.66 12.81
CA ASP A 19 -8.85 35.44 13.88
C ASP A 19 -7.32 35.29 13.86
N ASN A 20 -6.65 36.41 13.64
CA ASN A 20 -5.19 36.54 13.67
C ASN A 20 -4.67 36.33 15.11
N ARG A 21 -4.44 35.08 15.50
CA ARG A 21 -3.44 34.73 16.53
C ARG A 21 -2.67 33.52 16.07
N ILE A 22 -1.39 33.74 15.78
CA ILE A 22 -0.38 32.73 15.53
C ILE A 22 -0.42 31.73 16.70
N THR A 23 -1.04 30.58 16.47
CA THR A 23 -0.78 29.37 17.24
C THR A 23 -0.10 28.40 16.29
N GLN A 24 1.22 28.36 16.39
CA GLN A 24 2.02 27.32 15.74
C GLN A 24 1.52 25.97 16.27
N HIS A 25 0.78 25.22 15.44
CA HIS A 25 0.62 23.80 15.67
C HIS A 25 1.99 23.16 15.48
N GLN A 26 2.62 22.83 16.61
CA GLN A 26 3.83 22.03 16.69
C GLN A 26 3.64 20.73 15.90
N PRO A 27 4.57 20.34 15.02
CA PRO A 27 4.57 18.98 14.49
C PRO A 27 4.74 18.02 15.68
N PHE A 28 3.97 16.94 15.70
CA PHE A 28 4.11 15.88 16.70
C PHE A 28 5.58 15.42 16.74
N SER A 29 6.25 15.74 17.84
CA SER A 29 7.53 15.15 18.20
C SER A 29 7.28 13.72 18.62
N THR A 30 7.78 12.78 17.83
CA THR A 30 8.10 11.43 18.30
C THR A 30 9.57 11.19 18.02
N GLN A 31 10.44 11.84 18.80
CA GLN A 31 11.72 11.22 19.11
C GLN A 31 11.44 9.98 19.94
N PHE A 32 11.59 8.80 19.34
CA PHE A 32 11.78 7.56 20.10
C PHE A 32 13.19 7.02 19.86
N PRO A 33 13.81 6.40 20.88
CA PRO A 33 15.22 6.02 20.85
C PRO A 33 15.47 4.94 19.78
N ARG A 34 16.66 4.98 19.15
CA ARG A 34 17.21 3.80 18.46
C ARG A 34 17.37 2.68 19.49
N MET A 35 16.41 1.77 19.56
CA MET A 35 16.60 0.51 20.27
C MET A 35 17.30 -0.47 19.32
N SER A 36 18.61 -0.58 19.50
CA SER A 36 19.37 -1.78 19.14
C SER A 36 18.82 -2.95 19.96
N SER A 37 18.14 -3.89 19.31
CA SER A 37 17.79 -5.17 19.92
C SER A 37 18.73 -6.26 19.38
N ASN A 38 19.77 -6.52 20.16
CA ASN A 38 20.35 -7.85 20.25
C ASN A 38 19.30 -8.75 20.91
N LEU A 39 18.70 -9.65 20.14
CA LEU A 39 18.02 -10.86 20.60
C LEU A 39 18.69 -11.97 19.80
N GLY A 40 19.59 -12.75 20.38
CA GLY A 40 19.24 -13.75 21.38
C GLY A 40 18.91 -15.04 20.61
N SER A 41 19.92 -15.84 20.34
CA SER A 41 19.82 -17.15 19.69
C SER A 41 18.92 -18.09 20.50
N GLY A 42 17.77 -18.47 19.95
CA GLY A 42 16.91 -19.53 20.46
C GLY A 42 16.47 -20.42 19.30
N ASN A 43 16.85 -21.70 19.37
CA ASN A 43 16.68 -22.73 18.34
C ASN A 43 15.26 -22.77 17.74
N ILE A 44 15.17 -22.54 16.42
CA ILE A 44 14.06 -23.00 15.58
C ILE A 44 14.63 -24.08 14.66
N GLY A 45 14.02 -25.27 14.69
CA GLY A 45 14.49 -26.48 14.04
C GLY A 45 14.94 -26.26 12.59
N ALA A 46 16.09 -26.81 12.25
CA ALA A 46 16.69 -26.73 10.93
C ALA A 46 15.75 -27.35 9.89
N ALA A 47 15.20 -26.51 9.00
CA ALA A 47 14.61 -27.00 7.75
C ALA A 47 15.76 -27.40 6.82
N GLN A 48 15.93 -28.70 6.63
CA GLN A 48 16.91 -29.26 5.71
C GLN A 48 16.41 -29.06 4.27
N ARG A 49 17.26 -28.44 3.45
CA ARG A 49 16.91 -27.95 2.12
C ARG A 49 17.41 -28.95 1.08
N ASP A 50 16.61 -29.97 0.81
CA ASP A 50 16.80 -30.83 -0.36
C ASP A 50 15.90 -30.32 -1.50
N GLY A 51 16.49 -30.24 -2.70
CA GLY A 51 15.91 -29.75 -3.95
C GLY A 51 14.43 -29.33 -3.97
N ASN A 52 14.19 -28.04 -4.20
CA ASN A 52 12.93 -27.42 -4.64
C ASN A 52 11.61 -27.77 -3.93
N SER A 53 11.60 -28.47 -2.79
CA SER A 53 10.37 -28.78 -2.06
C SER A 53 10.42 -28.32 -0.61
N ILE A 54 9.37 -27.62 -0.17
CA ILE A 54 9.14 -27.28 1.24
C ILE A 54 8.08 -28.26 1.75
N ARG A 55 8.49 -29.22 2.58
CA ARG A 55 7.59 -30.17 3.23
C ARG A 55 7.15 -29.65 4.60
N ARG A 56 5.84 -29.62 4.87
CA ARG A 56 5.28 -29.57 6.23
C ARG A 56 4.59 -30.91 6.47
N ASN A 57 4.97 -31.64 7.51
CA ASN A 57 4.34 -32.89 7.95
C ASN A 57 4.20 -34.01 6.90
N GLY A 58 5.14 -34.13 5.96
CA GLY A 58 5.21 -35.29 5.05
C GLY A 58 4.18 -35.34 3.93
N GLU A 59 3.23 -34.41 3.88
CA GLU A 59 2.28 -34.29 2.76
C GLU A 59 2.84 -33.35 1.67
N LEU A 60 2.75 -33.79 0.41
CA LEU A 60 3.06 -32.97 -0.76
C LEU A 60 1.95 -31.93 -0.90
N LEU A 61 2.29 -30.64 -0.83
CA LEU A 61 1.39 -29.54 -1.17
C LEU A 61 1.24 -29.44 -2.70
N ASP A 62 0.68 -30.47 -3.33
CA ASP A 62 0.53 -30.56 -4.80
C ASP A 62 -0.69 -29.79 -5.34
N ASP A 63 -1.65 -29.38 -4.50
CA ASP A 63 -2.82 -28.61 -4.93
C ASP A 63 -2.67 -27.08 -4.78
N PHE A 64 -1.56 -26.64 -4.21
CA PHE A 64 -1.15 -25.22 -4.17
C PHE A 64 0.05 -24.98 -5.08
N LEU A 65 0.15 -25.75 -6.17
CA LEU A 65 1.12 -25.48 -7.22
C LEU A 65 1.01 -24.01 -7.57
N LEU A 66 2.10 -23.32 -7.22
CA LEU A 66 2.45 -21.97 -7.55
C LEU A 66 2.14 -21.81 -9.03
N GLU A 67 0.98 -21.25 -9.38
CA GLU A 67 0.77 -20.78 -10.75
C GLU A 67 1.92 -19.81 -11.00
N GLU A 68 2.87 -20.30 -11.79
CA GLU A 68 4.00 -19.52 -12.24
C GLU A 68 3.51 -18.22 -12.86
N TYR A 69 4.40 -17.24 -12.93
CA TYR A 69 4.23 -15.94 -13.56
C TYR A 69 3.75 -16.03 -15.04
N THR A 70 2.52 -16.44 -15.30
CA THR A 70 1.99 -16.69 -16.65
C THR A 70 1.61 -15.40 -17.37
N TYR A 71 1.30 -14.34 -16.63
CA TYR A 71 0.99 -13.05 -17.23
C TYR A 71 2.26 -12.36 -17.74
N ILE A 72 2.34 -12.21 -19.06
CA ILE A 72 3.41 -11.47 -19.74
C ILE A 72 2.82 -10.13 -20.23
N PRO A 73 3.15 -8.99 -19.59
CA PRO A 73 2.66 -7.70 -20.04
C PRO A 73 3.26 -7.34 -21.40
N THR A 74 2.43 -6.77 -22.28
CA THR A 74 2.92 -6.15 -23.52
C THR A 74 3.87 -4.99 -23.22
N GLN A 75 4.76 -4.64 -24.15
CA GLN A 75 5.68 -3.51 -23.98
C GLN A 75 4.94 -2.21 -23.62
N ARG A 76 3.77 -1.97 -24.22
CA ARG A 76 2.92 -0.81 -23.93
C ARG A 76 2.41 -0.82 -22.48
N GLN A 77 1.93 -1.96 -21.99
CA GLN A 77 1.47 -2.09 -20.61
C GLN A 77 2.63 -1.87 -19.62
N GLN A 78 3.82 -2.42 -19.90
CA GLN A 78 5.01 -2.18 -19.08
C GLN A 78 5.36 -0.69 -19.03
N GLN A 79 5.36 0.00 -20.17
CA GLN A 79 5.63 1.44 -20.24
C GLN A 79 4.62 2.26 -19.43
N ILE A 80 3.33 1.92 -19.51
CA ILE A 80 2.28 2.59 -18.73
C ILE A 80 2.53 2.39 -17.23
N VAL A 81 2.78 1.15 -16.79
CA VAL A 81 3.05 0.83 -15.38
C VAL A 81 4.31 1.56 -14.88
N CYS A 82 5.42 1.50 -15.62
CA CYS A 82 6.66 2.20 -15.21
C CYS A 82 6.47 3.72 -15.15
N LYS A 83 5.73 4.31 -16.09
CA LYS A 83 5.43 5.74 -16.08
C LYS A 83 4.58 6.13 -14.87
N MET A 84 3.57 5.31 -14.54
CA MET A 84 2.71 5.55 -13.38
C MET A 84 3.49 5.43 -12.07
N LEU A 85 4.30 4.37 -11.92
CA LEU A 85 5.20 4.16 -10.77
C LEU A 85 6.15 5.34 -10.55
N LEU A 86 6.75 5.86 -11.62
CA LEU A 86 7.62 7.03 -11.53
C LEU A 86 6.82 8.28 -11.11
N SER A 87 5.65 8.51 -11.72
CA SER A 87 4.87 9.73 -11.49
C SER A 87 4.17 9.79 -10.13
N ALA A 88 3.68 8.64 -9.64
CA ALA A 88 2.91 8.55 -8.41
C ALA A 88 3.79 8.25 -7.18
N TRP A 89 4.87 7.49 -7.36
CA TRP A 89 5.68 6.95 -6.25
C TRP A 89 7.17 7.27 -6.35
N GLY A 90 7.63 7.95 -7.41
CA GLY A 90 9.04 8.24 -7.63
C GLY A 90 9.91 7.00 -7.91
N VAL A 91 9.31 5.87 -8.29
CA VAL A 91 10.03 4.61 -8.52
C VAL A 91 10.50 4.54 -9.97
N SER A 92 11.79 4.80 -10.21
CA SER A 92 12.40 4.81 -11.54
C SER A 92 12.85 3.43 -12.05
N SER A 93 13.11 2.49 -11.15
CA SER A 93 13.59 1.14 -11.48
C SER A 93 12.79 0.08 -10.72
N PRO A 94 11.53 -0.17 -11.13
CA PRO A 94 10.72 -1.20 -10.52
C PRO A 94 11.21 -2.61 -10.88
N ARG A 95 11.06 -3.54 -9.94
CA ARG A 95 11.43 -4.94 -10.15
C ARG A 95 10.45 -5.59 -11.14
N GLU A 96 10.94 -6.55 -11.91
CA GLU A 96 10.14 -7.22 -12.94
C GLU A 96 8.83 -7.81 -12.39
N PHE A 97 8.89 -8.47 -11.22
CA PHE A 97 7.68 -9.04 -10.63
C PHE A 97 6.64 -7.98 -10.27
N GLN A 98 7.06 -6.75 -9.91
CA GLN A 98 6.14 -5.67 -9.59
C GLN A 98 5.40 -5.25 -10.85
N ILE A 99 6.13 -5.01 -11.95
CA ILE A 99 5.56 -4.63 -13.24
C ILE A 99 4.56 -5.69 -13.72
N ARG A 100 4.95 -6.97 -13.70
CA ARG A 100 4.10 -8.08 -14.15
C ARG A 100 2.83 -8.20 -13.30
N SER A 101 2.96 -8.21 -11.97
CA SER A 101 1.80 -8.35 -11.07
C SER A 101 0.86 -7.14 -11.16
N ILE A 102 1.38 -5.92 -11.23
CA ILE A 102 0.56 -4.71 -11.41
C ILE A 102 -0.19 -4.79 -12.73
N ALA A 103 0.51 -5.13 -13.83
CA ALA A 103 -0.11 -5.22 -15.13
C ALA A 103 -1.18 -6.32 -15.20
N GLN A 104 -0.95 -7.47 -14.55
CA GLN A 104 -1.95 -8.53 -14.44
C GLN A 104 -3.21 -8.03 -13.73
N ILE A 105 -3.05 -7.31 -12.60
CA ILE A 105 -4.18 -6.76 -11.83
C ILE A 105 -4.95 -5.70 -12.66
N VAL A 106 -4.23 -4.81 -13.33
CA VAL A 106 -4.82 -3.63 -13.98
C VAL A 106 -5.45 -3.96 -15.33
N PHE A 107 -4.84 -4.84 -16.13
CA PHE A 107 -5.24 -5.07 -17.52
C PHE A 107 -6.03 -6.36 -17.76
N SER A 108 -6.20 -7.22 -16.74
CA SER A 108 -6.93 -8.50 -16.87
C SER A 108 -8.40 -8.44 -16.43
N LEU A 109 -8.99 -7.24 -16.35
CA LEU A 109 -10.34 -7.03 -15.79
C LEU A 109 -11.51 -7.55 -16.65
N HIS A 110 -11.25 -8.05 -17.86
CA HIS A 110 -12.29 -8.28 -18.87
C HIS A 110 -13.15 -9.54 -18.66
N HIS A 111 -12.73 -10.50 -17.81
CA HIS A 111 -13.43 -11.79 -17.69
C HIS A 111 -13.80 -12.17 -16.24
N ALA A 112 -12.95 -11.84 -15.28
CA ALA A 112 -13.17 -12.02 -13.85
C ALA A 112 -12.18 -11.10 -13.10
N PRO A 113 -12.45 -10.70 -11.85
CA PRO A 113 -11.46 -10.00 -11.06
C PRO A 113 -10.18 -10.87 -10.94
N PRO A 114 -9.01 -10.36 -11.35
CA PRO A 114 -7.79 -11.14 -11.36
C PRO A 114 -7.41 -11.56 -9.94
N ARG A 115 -7.08 -12.84 -9.78
CA ARG A 115 -6.52 -13.38 -8.53
C ARG A 115 -5.01 -13.49 -8.71
N VAL A 116 -4.24 -12.84 -7.84
CA VAL A 116 -2.77 -12.83 -7.92
C VAL A 116 -2.19 -13.29 -6.59
N GLY A 117 -1.45 -14.40 -6.61
CA GLY A 117 -0.64 -14.86 -5.50
C GLY A 117 0.80 -14.36 -5.65
N LEU A 118 1.28 -13.55 -4.70
CA LEU A 118 2.64 -12.99 -4.75
C LEU A 118 3.50 -13.50 -3.59
N ILE A 119 4.34 -14.50 -3.87
CA ILE A 119 5.30 -15.04 -2.89
C ILE A 119 6.67 -14.43 -3.15
N ARG A 120 7.08 -13.55 -2.24
CA ARG A 120 8.38 -12.85 -2.27
C ARG A 120 8.92 -12.67 -0.88
N ARG A 121 10.25 -12.54 -0.76
CA ARG A 121 10.91 -12.32 0.54
C ARG A 121 10.38 -11.04 1.18
N THR A 122 10.56 -10.93 2.49
CA THR A 122 10.35 -9.67 3.20
C THR A 122 11.21 -8.57 2.58
N SER A 123 10.79 -7.31 2.72
CA SER A 123 11.45 -6.12 2.14
C SER A 123 11.66 -6.07 0.62
N GLU A 124 11.15 -7.01 -0.17
CA GLU A 124 11.25 -6.93 -1.65
C GLU A 124 10.29 -5.93 -2.30
N GLY A 125 9.43 -5.27 -1.52
CA GLY A 125 8.49 -4.28 -2.04
C GLY A 125 7.21 -4.89 -2.62
N LYS A 126 6.67 -5.93 -1.97
CA LYS A 126 5.36 -6.51 -2.33
C LYS A 126 4.24 -5.47 -2.25
N SER A 127 4.28 -4.61 -1.23
CA SER A 127 3.22 -3.62 -1.00
C SER A 127 3.04 -2.62 -2.13
N LEU A 128 4.13 -2.29 -2.84
CA LEU A 128 4.07 -1.41 -4.00
C LEU A 128 3.14 -1.96 -5.10
N VAL A 129 2.96 -3.28 -5.19
CA VAL A 129 2.09 -3.91 -6.20
C VAL A 129 0.64 -3.51 -6.01
N TYR A 130 0.07 -3.68 -4.81
CA TYR A 130 -1.33 -3.34 -4.59
C TYR A 130 -1.55 -1.83 -4.49
N VAL A 131 -0.59 -1.08 -3.94
CA VAL A 131 -0.68 0.38 -3.86
C VAL A 131 -0.65 1.03 -5.24
N GLU A 132 0.21 0.54 -6.14
CA GLU A 132 0.22 1.05 -7.52
C GLU A 132 -1.00 0.59 -8.31
N ALA A 133 -1.42 -0.68 -8.15
CA ALA A 133 -2.65 -1.13 -8.78
C ALA A 133 -3.86 -0.28 -8.34
N ALA A 134 -3.98 0.05 -7.06
CA ALA A 134 -5.00 0.97 -6.52
C ALA A 134 -4.92 2.37 -7.15
N THR A 135 -3.70 2.86 -7.38
CA THR A 135 -3.46 4.14 -8.05
C THR A 135 -3.96 4.12 -9.50
N MET A 136 -3.65 3.06 -10.23
CA MET A 136 -4.01 2.95 -11.65
C MET A 136 -5.51 2.68 -11.86
N LEU A 137 -6.11 1.85 -11.01
CA LEU A 137 -7.53 1.48 -11.11
C LEU A 137 -8.46 2.61 -10.68
N ARG A 138 -8.00 3.48 -9.77
CA ARG A 138 -8.83 4.50 -9.09
C ARG A 138 -9.96 3.86 -8.29
N GLY A 139 -10.57 4.62 -7.39
CA GLY A 139 -11.61 4.14 -6.48
C GLY A 139 -11.06 3.66 -5.14
N ILE A 140 -11.73 2.68 -4.53
CA ILE A 140 -11.46 2.21 -3.16
C ILE A 140 -10.78 0.84 -3.21
N THR A 141 -9.62 0.73 -2.58
CA THR A 141 -8.90 -0.53 -2.35
C THR A 141 -8.86 -0.81 -0.86
N LEU A 142 -9.37 -1.98 -0.45
CA LEU A 142 -9.31 -2.47 0.92
C LEU A 142 -8.11 -3.41 1.07
N VAL A 143 -7.24 -3.12 2.04
CA VAL A 143 -6.07 -3.93 2.38
C VAL A 143 -6.30 -4.53 3.77
N ILE A 144 -6.33 -5.86 3.84
CA ILE A 144 -6.54 -6.57 5.10
C ILE A 144 -5.20 -7.12 5.56
N GLU A 145 -4.70 -6.58 6.67
CA GLU A 145 -3.45 -7.01 7.32
C GLU A 145 -3.77 -7.56 8.72
N PRO A 146 -3.13 -8.65 9.15
CA PRO A 146 -3.39 -9.25 10.47
C PRO A 146 -2.78 -8.46 11.64
N LEU A 147 -1.83 -7.55 11.36
CA LEU A 147 -1.08 -6.83 12.39
C LEU A 147 -1.29 -5.31 12.26
N LEU A 148 -1.91 -4.73 13.29
CA LEU A 148 -2.20 -3.30 13.41
C LEU A 148 -0.97 -2.39 13.21
N THR A 149 0.18 -2.82 13.74
CA THR A 149 1.42 -2.05 13.63
C THR A 149 1.92 -2.00 12.19
N VAL A 150 1.80 -3.10 11.45
CA VAL A 150 2.21 -3.20 10.05
C VAL A 150 1.33 -2.32 9.16
N SER A 151 0.01 -2.38 9.35
CA SER A 151 -0.93 -1.56 8.58
C SER A 151 -0.76 -0.06 8.85
N SER A 152 -0.50 0.33 10.10
CA SER A 152 -0.19 1.72 10.46
C SER A 152 1.10 2.23 9.78
N ASP A 153 2.17 1.43 9.79
CA ASP A 153 3.44 1.77 9.15
C ASP A 153 3.30 1.87 7.63
N GLN A 154 2.57 0.94 7.02
CA GLN A 154 2.28 0.95 5.58
C GLN A 154 1.45 2.18 5.20
N THR A 155 0.41 2.52 5.96
CA THR A 155 -0.43 3.71 5.71
C THR A 155 0.41 4.97 5.74
N SER A 156 1.27 5.12 6.76
CA SER A 156 2.18 6.24 6.87
C SER A 156 3.18 6.30 5.71
N THR A 157 3.68 5.14 5.27
CA THR A 157 4.58 5.03 4.12
C THR A 157 3.88 5.48 2.83
N VAL A 158 2.64 5.05 2.59
CA VAL A 158 1.85 5.44 1.43
C VAL A 158 1.64 6.96 1.41
N LEU A 159 1.24 7.56 2.53
CA LEU A 159 1.08 9.00 2.65
C LEU A 159 2.39 9.75 2.43
N ASN A 160 3.53 9.23 2.89
CA ASN A 160 4.81 9.91 2.71
C ASN A 160 5.39 9.76 1.29
N MET A 161 5.07 8.67 0.59
CA MET A 161 5.62 8.37 -0.74
C MET A 161 4.76 8.91 -1.88
N ALA A 162 3.45 9.01 -1.71
CA ALA A 162 2.56 9.45 -2.76
C ALA A 162 2.87 10.90 -3.17
N THR A 163 2.99 11.15 -4.47
CA THR A 163 3.10 12.53 -4.97
C THR A 163 1.76 13.23 -4.81
N LEU A 164 1.75 14.55 -4.53
CA LEU A 164 0.51 15.33 -4.38
C LEU A 164 -0.39 15.25 -5.63
N SER A 165 0.20 15.10 -6.82
CA SER A 165 -0.53 14.95 -8.08
C SER A 165 -1.18 13.58 -8.26
N SER A 166 -0.76 12.56 -7.50
CA SER A 166 -1.28 11.20 -7.61
C SER A 166 -2.71 11.04 -7.11
N ARG A 167 -3.20 11.98 -6.28
CA ARG A 167 -4.55 11.96 -5.68
C ARG A 167 -4.83 10.66 -4.92
N VAL A 168 -3.81 10.13 -4.25
CA VAL A 168 -3.90 8.95 -3.39
C VAL A 168 -4.13 9.39 -1.95
N TYR A 169 -5.16 8.82 -1.33
CA TYR A 169 -5.42 8.91 0.10
C TYR A 169 -5.24 7.54 0.73
N ALA A 170 -4.68 7.50 1.95
CA ALA A 170 -4.59 6.27 2.72
C ALA A 170 -5.11 6.48 4.12
N PHE A 171 -5.93 5.55 4.61
CA PHE A 171 -6.53 5.60 5.94
C PHE A 171 -6.37 4.26 6.62
N HIS A 172 -5.97 4.28 7.88
CA HIS A 172 -6.00 3.08 8.72
C HIS A 172 -7.31 3.07 9.52
N LEU A 173 -8.23 2.17 9.16
CA LEU A 173 -9.60 2.21 9.68
C LEU A 173 -9.69 2.04 11.20
N ASP A 174 -8.81 1.23 11.81
CA ASP A 174 -8.78 1.04 13.27
C ASP A 174 -8.33 2.29 14.04
N SER A 175 -7.69 3.25 13.35
CA SER A 175 -7.31 4.53 13.94
C SER A 175 -8.43 5.58 13.85
N LEU A 176 -9.56 5.27 13.19
CA LEU A 176 -10.68 6.19 13.09
C LEU A 176 -11.50 6.19 14.39
N LYS A 177 -11.34 7.26 15.18
CA LYS A 177 -12.24 7.57 16.30
C LYS A 177 -13.68 7.78 15.80
N LYS A 178 -14.69 7.54 16.66
CA LYS A 178 -16.12 7.66 16.32
C LYS A 178 -16.50 8.95 15.57
N ASP A 179 -15.99 10.10 16.00
CA ASP A 179 -16.30 11.38 15.36
C ASP A 179 -15.65 11.54 13.97
N ASN A 180 -14.55 10.82 13.73
CA ASN A 180 -13.86 10.81 12.44
C ASN A 180 -14.50 9.80 11.46
N ALA A 181 -15.18 8.76 11.95
CA ALA A 181 -15.89 7.81 11.10
C ALA A 181 -17.00 8.48 10.29
N ARG A 182 -17.76 9.40 10.90
CA ARG A 182 -18.80 10.18 10.19
C ARG A 182 -18.19 11.10 9.13
N LYS A 183 -17.08 11.78 9.45
CA LYS A 183 -16.37 12.64 8.50
C LYS A 183 -15.81 11.83 7.32
N PHE A 184 -15.27 10.66 7.61
CA PHE A 184 -14.80 9.73 6.59
C PHE A 184 -15.94 9.24 5.69
N GLY A 185 -17.09 8.88 6.26
CA GLY A 185 -18.29 8.53 5.49
C GLY A 185 -18.74 9.66 4.57
N ASN A 186 -18.80 10.90 5.06
CA ASN A 186 -19.12 12.07 4.23
C ASN A 186 -18.10 12.28 3.12
N PHE A 187 -16.80 12.15 3.43
CA PHE A 187 -15.73 12.23 2.42
C PHE A 187 -15.89 11.19 1.31
N LEU A 188 -16.24 9.94 1.64
CA LEU A 188 -16.50 8.92 0.63
C LEU A 188 -17.70 9.26 -0.26
N LEU A 189 -18.76 9.86 0.30
CA LEU A 189 -19.92 10.31 -0.46
C LEU A 189 -19.57 11.48 -1.39
N ASP A 190 -18.79 12.45 -0.90
CA ASP A 190 -18.32 13.59 -1.71
C ASP A 190 -17.46 13.11 -2.89
N LEU A 191 -16.65 12.07 -2.69
CA LEU A 191 -15.82 11.47 -3.73
C LEU A 191 -16.59 10.76 -4.83
N GLN A 192 -17.82 10.31 -4.61
CA GLN A 192 -18.64 9.68 -5.67
C GLN A 192 -18.88 10.63 -6.85
N SER A 193 -18.73 11.94 -6.64
CA SER A 193 -18.81 12.96 -7.70
C SER A 193 -17.52 13.13 -8.51
N CYS A 194 -16.38 12.56 -8.08
CA CYS A 194 -15.04 12.82 -8.61
C CYS A 194 -14.25 11.53 -8.90
N THR A 195 -14.30 11.07 -10.15
CA THR A 195 -13.77 9.77 -10.65
C THR A 195 -12.24 9.62 -10.71
N HIS A 196 -11.46 10.50 -10.07
CA HIS A 196 -10.00 10.59 -10.27
C HIS A 196 -9.15 10.35 -9.01
N HIS A 197 -9.73 9.83 -7.93
CA HIS A 197 -9.03 9.59 -6.67
C HIS A 197 -8.80 8.11 -6.42
N SER A 198 -7.74 7.79 -5.68
CA SER A 198 -7.46 6.44 -5.19
C SER A 198 -7.45 6.46 -3.67
N ILE A 199 -8.17 5.55 -3.05
CA ILE A 199 -8.24 5.41 -1.59
C ILE A 199 -7.75 4.02 -1.22
N VAL A 200 -6.74 3.97 -0.36
CA VAL A 200 -6.22 2.73 0.24
C VAL A 200 -6.67 2.69 1.70
N LEU A 201 -7.44 1.67 2.07
CA LEU A 201 -8.00 1.47 3.41
C LEU A 201 -7.36 0.27 4.10
#